data_AF-A0A2V9BU69-F1
#
_entry.id   AF-A0A2V9BU69-F1
#
_cell.length_a   1.000
_cell.length_b   1.000
_cell.length_c   1.000
_cell.angle_alpha   90.00
_cell.angle_beta   90.00
_cell.angle_gamma   90.00
#
_symmetry.space_group_name_H-M   'P 1'
#
loop_
_entity.id
_entity.type
_entity.pdbx_description
1 polymer ?
#
loop_
_entity_poly.entity_id
_entity_poly.type
_entity_poly.pdbx_seq_one_letter_code
_entity_poly.pdbx_strand_id
1 'polypeptide(L)'
;MALAGIAYGQIVSSPEQVIRRMIESGSFEGHDRKVIGGMGDAAAVTVTKVLAGRNLSANEIDMVLVILNSSFADPRGVEVGSDRQPRTALFVLRYLDSSAKDPELKKRIADTKKYVQEQHAKSMQDSPKR
;
A
#
# COMPACT_ATOMS: atom_id res chain seq x y z
N MET A 1 -11.15 27.10 -38.44
CA MET A 1 -10.04 26.67 -37.57
C MET A 1 -10.57 26.55 -36.15
N ALA A 2 -11.19 25.42 -35.80
CA ALA A 2 -11.65 25.14 -34.44
C ALA A 2 -10.62 24.24 -33.77
N LEU A 3 -9.85 24.79 -32.83
CA LEU A 3 -8.95 24.03 -31.97
C LEU A 3 -9.82 23.37 -30.88
N ALA A 4 -10.07 22.07 -31.04
CA ALA A 4 -10.68 21.26 -30.01
C ALA A 4 -9.69 21.16 -28.82
N GLY A 5 -10.07 21.77 -27.70
CA GLY A 5 -9.37 21.58 -26.44
C GLY A 5 -9.54 20.13 -26.00
N ILE A 6 -8.46 19.36 -26.04
CA ILE A 6 -8.42 18.04 -25.42
C ILE A 6 -8.33 18.28 -23.91
N ALA A 7 -9.48 18.25 -23.25
CA ALA A 7 -9.54 18.09 -21.81
C ALA A 7 -8.97 16.69 -21.50
N TYR A 8 -7.76 16.65 -20.95
CA TYR A 8 -7.25 15.46 -20.26
C TYR A 8 -8.13 15.24 -19.03
N GLY A 9 -9.27 14.58 -19.23
CA GLY A 9 -10.10 14.09 -18.15
C GLY A 9 -9.25 13.13 -17.33
N GLN A 10 -8.97 13.49 -16.08
CA GLN A 10 -8.35 12.59 -15.13
C GLN A 10 -9.25 11.35 -15.03
N ILE A 11 -8.82 10.21 -15.56
CA ILE A 11 -9.47 8.93 -15.26
C ILE A 11 -9.21 8.72 -13.77
N VAL A 12 -10.20 9.02 -12.94
CA VAL A 12 -10.17 8.73 -11.51
C VAL A 12 -10.16 7.21 -11.39
N SER A 13 -8.95 6.64 -11.40
CA SER A 13 -8.75 5.20 -11.29
C SER A 13 -9.06 4.81 -9.85
N SER A 14 -9.89 3.78 -9.66
CA SER A 14 -10.21 3.34 -8.30
C SER A 14 -8.96 2.85 -7.58
N PRO A 15 -8.89 2.91 -6.23
CA PRO A 15 -7.74 2.40 -5.50
C PRO A 15 -7.39 0.94 -5.84
N GLU A 16 -8.38 0.11 -6.13
CA GLU A 16 -8.17 -1.26 -6.58
C GLU A 16 -7.50 -1.33 -7.96
N GLN A 17 -7.94 -0.52 -8.92
CA GLN A 17 -7.32 -0.45 -10.25
C GLN A 17 -5.88 0.03 -10.16
N VAL A 18 -5.62 1.04 -9.33
CA VAL A 18 -4.26 1.56 -9.08
C VAL A 18 -3.38 0.48 -8.47
N ILE A 19 -3.82 -0.15 -7.38
CA ILE A 19 -3.05 -1.22 -6.69
C ILE A 19 -2.81 -2.41 -7.61
N ARG A 20 -3.82 -2.84 -8.37
CA ARG A 20 -3.68 -3.92 -9.35
C ARG A 20 -2.64 -3.57 -10.41
N ARG A 21 -2.75 -2.39 -11.01
CA ARG A 21 -1.82 -1.91 -12.03
C ARG A 21 -0.40 -1.83 -11.49
N MET A 22 -0.20 -1.29 -10.28
CA MET A 22 1.12 -1.26 -9.63
C MET A 22 1.71 -2.66 -9.53
N ILE A 23 0.98 -3.62 -8.96
CA ILE A 23 1.43 -5.00 -8.76
C ILE A 23 1.78 -5.67 -10.10
N GLU A 24 0.94 -5.48 -11.12
CA GLU A 24 1.11 -6.13 -12.43
C GLU A 24 2.20 -5.48 -13.28
N SER A 25 2.34 -4.15 -13.23
CA SER A 25 3.34 -3.42 -14.03
C SER A 25 4.68 -3.23 -13.32
N GLY A 26 4.74 -3.50 -12.02
CA GLY A 26 5.90 -3.23 -11.17
C GLY A 26 6.28 -1.75 -11.09
N SER A 27 5.37 -0.83 -11.46
CA SER A 27 5.65 0.60 -11.57
C SER A 27 4.87 1.41 -10.55
N PHE A 28 5.57 2.35 -9.90
CA PHE A 28 5.02 3.27 -8.92
C PHE A 28 5.30 4.71 -9.34
N GLU A 29 4.23 5.46 -9.60
CA GLU A 29 4.27 6.83 -10.08
C GLU A 29 3.75 7.82 -9.04
N GLY A 30 4.07 9.10 -9.21
CA GLY A 30 3.67 10.15 -8.28
C GLY A 30 2.15 10.28 -8.09
N HIS A 31 1.35 9.92 -9.10
CA HIS A 31 -0.10 9.90 -8.98
C HIS A 31 -0.61 8.73 -8.11
N ASP A 32 0.10 7.61 -8.05
CA ASP A 32 -0.29 6.47 -7.22
C ASP A 32 -0.19 6.81 -5.76
N ARG A 33 0.90 7.50 -5.39
CA ARG A 33 1.11 8.00 -4.03
C ARG A 33 -0.07 8.87 -3.57
N LYS A 34 -0.71 9.63 -4.47
CA LYS A 34 -1.88 10.45 -4.12
C LYS A 34 -3.13 9.60 -3.84
N VAL A 35 -3.26 8.45 -4.50
CA VAL A 35 -4.41 7.55 -4.34
C VAL A 35 -4.23 6.63 -3.13
N ILE A 36 -3.02 6.10 -2.92
CA ILE A 36 -2.76 5.12 -1.86
C ILE A 36 -2.23 5.74 -0.57
N GLY A 37 -1.67 6.96 -0.63
CA GLY A 37 -1.19 7.69 0.53
C GLY A 37 -2.37 8.08 1.41
N GLY A 38 -2.33 7.68 2.68
CA GLY A 38 -3.43 7.92 3.62
C GLY A 38 -4.52 6.84 3.64
N MET A 39 -4.37 5.75 2.86
CA MET A 39 -5.30 4.62 2.98
C MET A 39 -5.07 3.77 4.25
N GLY A 40 -3.84 3.71 4.76
CA GLY A 40 -3.49 2.79 5.84
C GLY A 40 -3.88 1.34 5.53
N ASP A 41 -4.55 0.67 6.47
CA ASP A 41 -4.92 -0.74 6.39
C ASP A 41 -5.93 -1.04 5.26
N ALA A 42 -6.69 -0.05 4.78
CA ALA A 42 -7.57 -0.22 3.63
C ALA A 42 -6.79 -0.56 2.34
N ALA A 43 -5.56 -0.08 2.20
CA ALA A 43 -4.68 -0.49 1.09
C ALA A 43 -4.37 -1.98 1.19
N ALA A 44 -4.08 -2.49 2.40
CA ALA A 44 -3.82 -3.91 2.62
C ALA A 44 -5.06 -4.79 2.35
N VAL A 45 -6.26 -4.32 2.71
CA VAL A 45 -7.52 -4.98 2.33
C VAL A 45 -7.70 -5.04 0.81
N THR A 46 -7.29 -3.99 0.10
CA THR A 46 -7.36 -3.98 -1.36
C THR A 46 -6.32 -4.91 -1.97
N VAL A 47 -5.11 -4.96 -1.41
CA VAL A 47 -4.07 -5.92 -1.77
C VAL A 47 -4.58 -7.35 -1.61
N THR A 48 -5.20 -7.73 -0.49
CA THR A 48 -5.69 -9.13 -0.33
C THR A 48 -6.69 -9.53 -1.41
N LYS A 49 -7.54 -8.61 -1.87
CA LYS A 49 -8.45 -8.85 -3.01
C LYS A 49 -7.70 -9.08 -4.31
N VAL A 50 -6.70 -8.25 -4.60
CA VAL A 50 -5.90 -8.34 -5.84
C VAL A 50 -5.05 -9.61 -5.88
N LEU A 51 -4.54 -10.05 -4.73
CA LEU A 51 -3.65 -11.22 -4.61
C LEU A 51 -4.40 -12.55 -4.47
N ALA A 52 -5.72 -12.53 -4.26
CA ALA A 52 -6.49 -13.73 -3.96
C ALA A 52 -6.31 -14.83 -5.03
N GLY A 53 -5.86 -16.01 -4.59
CA GLY A 53 -5.68 -17.18 -5.45
C GLY A 53 -4.46 -17.14 -6.37
N ARG A 54 -3.54 -16.17 -6.20
CA ARG A 54 -2.34 -16.02 -7.03
C ARG A 54 -1.08 -16.52 -6.33
N ASN A 55 -0.17 -17.11 -7.12
CA ASN A 55 1.23 -17.27 -6.72
C ASN A 55 1.99 -16.01 -7.09
N LEU A 56 2.74 -15.44 -6.15
CA LEU A 56 3.42 -14.16 -6.33
C LEU A 56 4.86 -14.35 -6.77
N SER A 57 5.25 -13.59 -7.77
CA SER A 57 6.66 -13.37 -8.12
C SER A 57 7.34 -12.43 -7.13
N ALA A 58 8.68 -12.44 -7.09
CA ALA A 58 9.45 -11.54 -6.23
C ALA A 58 9.14 -10.06 -6.50
N ASN A 59 8.97 -9.68 -7.77
CA ASN A 59 8.63 -8.31 -8.16
C ASN A 59 7.24 -7.88 -7.65
N GLU A 60 6.24 -8.77 -7.73
CA GLU A 60 4.91 -8.51 -7.18
C GLU A 60 4.97 -8.34 -5.65
N ILE A 61 5.74 -9.18 -4.96
CA ILE A 61 5.97 -9.05 -3.51
C ILE A 61 6.60 -7.70 -3.19
N ASP A 62 7.67 -7.31 -3.89
CA ASP A 62 8.34 -6.02 -3.69
C ASP A 62 7.37 -4.86 -3.89
N MET A 63 6.51 -4.93 -4.90
CA MET A 63 5.53 -3.88 -5.15
C MET A 63 4.46 -3.79 -4.06
N VAL A 64 4.04 -4.93 -3.51
CA VAL A 64 3.16 -4.94 -2.33
C VAL A 64 3.84 -4.25 -1.14
N LEU A 65 5.15 -4.46 -0.93
CA LEU A 65 5.88 -3.75 0.13
C LEU A 65 5.92 -2.24 -0.11
N VAL A 66 6.09 -1.79 -1.35
CA VAL A 66 6.03 -0.37 -1.73
C VAL A 66 4.66 0.23 -1.44
N ILE A 67 3.58 -0.49 -1.78
CA ILE A 67 2.20 -0.08 -1.49
C ILE A 67 1.99 0.07 0.01
N LEU A 68 2.38 -0.94 0.80
CA LEU A 68 2.22 -0.90 2.26
C LEU A 68 3.02 0.25 2.86
N ASN A 69 4.30 0.40 2.53
CA ASN A 69 5.10 1.53 3.02
C ASN A 69 4.47 2.88 2.68
N SER A 70 3.97 3.04 1.45
CA SER A 70 3.34 4.31 1.01
C SER A 70 2.02 4.58 1.73
N SER A 71 1.21 3.54 1.97
CA SER A 71 -0.10 3.68 2.64
C SER A 71 0.00 4.09 4.12
N PHE A 72 1.10 3.75 4.79
CA PHE A 72 1.39 4.09 6.18
C PHE A 72 2.43 5.22 6.32
N ALA A 73 2.80 5.90 5.23
CA ALA A 73 3.86 6.90 5.23
C ALA A 73 3.56 8.13 6.10
N ASP A 74 2.30 8.51 6.17
CA ASP A 74 1.79 9.52 7.09
C ASP A 74 0.60 8.95 7.88
N PRO A 75 0.82 8.41 9.09
CA PRO A 75 -0.24 7.82 9.91
C PRO A 75 -1.31 8.82 10.34
N ARG A 76 -0.99 10.12 10.36
CA ARG A 76 -1.94 11.19 10.67
C ARG A 76 -2.79 11.55 9.45
N GLY A 77 -2.21 11.41 8.26
CA GLY A 77 -2.89 11.52 6.97
C GLY A 77 -3.83 10.37 6.66
N VAL A 78 -3.88 9.31 7.48
CA VAL A 78 -4.90 8.26 7.32
C VAL A 78 -6.27 8.79 7.76
N GLU A 79 -7.15 8.94 6.77
CA GLU A 79 -8.46 9.58 6.90
C GLU A 79 -9.39 8.81 7.84
N VAL A 80 -9.38 7.48 7.73
CA VAL A 80 -10.22 6.58 8.51
C VAL A 80 -9.46 6.10 9.74
N GLY A 81 -9.94 6.45 10.93
CA GLY A 81 -9.25 6.13 12.18
C GLY A 81 -8.99 4.64 12.42
N SER A 82 -9.90 3.75 11.98
CA SER A 82 -9.72 2.30 12.08
C SER A 82 -8.58 1.78 11.19
N ASP A 83 -8.34 2.43 10.05
CA ASP A 83 -7.35 2.00 9.07
C ASP A 83 -5.94 2.43 9.46
N ARG A 84 -5.79 3.21 10.55
CA ARG A 84 -4.49 3.44 11.17
C ARG A 84 -3.91 2.18 11.79
N GLN A 85 -4.77 1.24 12.20
CA GLN A 85 -4.34 0.01 12.83
C GLN A 85 -3.98 -1.03 11.75
N PRO A 86 -2.72 -1.50 11.66
CA PRO A 86 -2.23 -2.29 10.53
C PRO A 86 -2.59 -3.78 10.64
N ARG A 87 -3.85 -4.12 10.92
CA ARG A 87 -4.25 -5.52 11.15
C ARG A 87 -4.06 -6.36 9.88
N THR A 88 -4.62 -5.88 8.78
CA THR A 88 -4.57 -6.55 7.48
C THR A 88 -3.18 -6.45 6.88
N ALA A 89 -2.50 -5.32 7.04
CA ALA A 89 -1.12 -5.14 6.59
C ALA A 89 -0.17 -6.16 7.23
N LEU A 90 -0.29 -6.38 8.55
CA LEU A 90 0.51 -7.40 9.24
C LEU A 90 0.15 -8.82 8.81
N PHE A 91 -1.11 -9.09 8.50
CA PHE A 91 -1.53 -10.37 7.92
C PHE A 91 -0.91 -10.60 6.53
N VAL A 92 -0.98 -9.59 5.64
CA VAL A 92 -0.36 -9.64 4.31
C VAL A 92 1.14 -9.88 4.43
N LEU A 93 1.85 -9.12 5.26
CA LEU A 93 3.30 -9.30 5.43
C LEU A 93 3.68 -10.70 5.93
N ARG A 94 2.87 -11.30 6.80
CA ARG A 94 3.08 -12.70 7.21
C ARG A 94 2.88 -13.68 6.05
N TYR A 95 1.87 -13.46 5.22
CA TYR A 95 1.67 -14.26 4.00
C TYR A 95 2.84 -14.13 3.03
N LEU A 96 3.33 -12.91 2.79
CA LEU A 96 4.49 -12.66 1.93
C LEU A 96 5.75 -13.35 2.47
N ASP A 97 6.01 -13.30 3.78
CA ASP A 97 7.17 -13.95 4.41
C ASP A 97 7.14 -15.49 4.22
N SER A 98 5.95 -16.08 4.31
CA SER A 98 5.76 -17.52 4.04
C SER A 98 5.92 -17.91 2.57
N SER A 99 5.65 -16.96 1.66
CA SER A 99 5.71 -17.17 0.21
C SER A 99 7.10 -16.88 -0.38
N ALA A 100 7.86 -15.98 0.26
CA ALA A 100 9.20 -15.61 -0.15
C ALA A 100 10.21 -16.72 0.14
N LYS A 101 11.05 -17.04 -0.84
CA LYS A 101 12.17 -17.98 -0.68
C LYS A 101 13.51 -17.26 -0.53
N ASP A 102 13.60 -16.07 -1.10
CA ASP A 102 14.82 -15.28 -1.12
C ASP A 102 15.09 -14.60 0.24
N PRO A 103 16.30 -14.75 0.82
CA PRO A 103 16.64 -14.15 2.11
C PRO A 103 16.62 -12.61 2.13
N GLU A 104 16.98 -11.96 1.02
CA GLU A 104 16.98 -10.50 0.92
C GLU A 104 15.55 -9.98 0.90
N LEU A 105 14.66 -10.63 0.14
CA LEU A 105 13.24 -10.33 0.11
C LEU A 105 12.59 -10.52 1.49
N LYS A 106 12.94 -11.59 2.21
CA LYS A 106 12.49 -11.79 3.60
C LYS A 106 12.95 -10.67 4.53
N LYS A 107 14.18 -10.19 4.38
CA LYS A 107 14.68 -9.04 5.13
C LYS A 107 13.84 -7.78 4.82
N ARG A 108 13.56 -7.50 3.55
CA ARG A 108 12.69 -6.36 3.16
C ARG A 108 11.28 -6.47 3.73
N ILE A 109 10.70 -7.67 3.78
CA ILE A 109 9.39 -7.92 4.41
C ILE A 109 9.47 -7.62 5.91
N ALA A 110 10.50 -8.09 6.61
CA ALA A 110 10.71 -7.83 8.04
C ALA A 110 10.90 -6.33 8.33
N ASP A 111 11.68 -5.63 7.51
CA ASP A 111 11.91 -4.18 7.63
C ASP A 111 10.60 -3.40 7.40
N THR A 112 9.80 -3.80 6.41
CA THR A 112 8.47 -3.20 6.15
C THR A 112 7.50 -3.46 7.30
N LYS A 113 7.52 -4.66 7.88
CA LYS A 113 6.73 -4.98 9.08
C LYS A 113 7.08 -4.08 10.25
N LYS A 114 8.38 -3.93 10.53
CA LYS A 114 8.87 -3.04 11.58
C LYS A 114 8.42 -1.60 11.33
N TYR A 115 8.60 -1.11 10.11
CA TYR A 115 8.18 0.23 9.72
C TYR A 115 6.68 0.48 9.98
N VAL A 116 5.81 -0.41 9.50
CA VAL A 116 4.35 -0.27 9.68
C VAL A 116 3.96 -0.27 11.16
N GLN A 117 4.62 -1.11 11.98
CA GLN A 117 4.38 -1.13 13.43
C GLN A 117 4.84 0.17 14.12
N GLU A 118 6.00 0.69 13.74
CA GLU A 118 6.53 1.97 14.26
C GLU A 118 5.63 3.15 13.88
N GLN A 119 5.14 3.17 12.65
CA GLN A 119 4.20 4.20 12.17
C GLN A 119 2.89 4.17 12.97
N HIS A 120 2.34 2.99 13.22
CA HIS A 120 1.17 2.85 14.09
C HIS A 120 1.47 3.32 15.53
N ALA A 121 2.62 2.95 16.10
CA ALA A 121 2.99 3.38 17.45
C ALA A 121 3.12 4.91 17.56
N LYS A 122 3.71 5.58 16.56
CA LYS A 122 3.78 7.05 16.49
C LYS A 122 2.39 7.69 16.46
N SER A 123 1.46 7.11 15.71
CA SER A 123 0.08 7.61 15.65
C SER A 123 -0.66 7.54 17.01
N MET A 124 -0.28 6.59 17.88
CA MET A 124 -0.86 6.45 19.21
C MET A 124 -0.25 7.40 20.24
N GLN A 125 1.05 7.71 20.15
CA GLN A 125 1.75 8.56 21.12
C GLN A 125 1.36 10.04 21.03
N ASP A 126 1.03 10.51 19.82
CA ASP A 126 0.65 11.90 19.57
C ASP A 126 -0.87 12.14 19.64
N SER A 127 -1.66 11.14 20.04
CA SER A 127 -3.08 11.34 20.29
C SER A 127 -3.26 12.11 21.60
N PRO A 128 -3.84 13.33 21.61
CA PRO A 128 -4.06 14.07 22.84
C PRO A 128 -4.96 13.23 23.76
N LYS A 129 -4.54 13.08 25.02
CA LYS A 129 -5.40 12.53 26.07
C LYS A 129 -6.68 13.35 26.08
N ARG A 130 -7.79 12.75 25.60
CA ARG A 130 -9.13 13.29 25.81
C ARG A 130 -9.50 13.15 27.28
#